data_AF-A0A179I9U6-F1
#
_entry.id   AF-A0A179I9U6-F1
#
_cell.length_a   1.000
_cell.length_b   1.000
_cell.length_c   1.000
_cell.angle_alpha   90.00
_cell.angle_beta   90.00
_cell.angle_gamma   90.00
#
_symmetry.space_group_name_H-M   'P 1'
#
loop_
_entity.id
_entity.type
_entity.pdbx_description
1 polymer ?
#
loop_
_entity_poly.entity_id
_entity_poly.type
_entity_poly.pdbx_seq_one_letter_code
_entity_poly.pdbx_strand_id
1 'polypeptide(L)'
;MTLKGPASRRQLLEQYPFAEYAATYWSKFASKVESCSDEVVESVKRYYSAAAHEAFTIGYHISKPDHPHTNYGSETVAPLYYASFSGLLNSVKMLRIDTDINKKQGYYGCALLAAVARKHLAIAKELLSRGANVNVEYRRTKPPLSTAVANNDIAMIQLLIEHHADVNFTGGDDLGPL
;
A
#
# COMPACT_ATOMS: atom_id res chain seq x y z
N MET A 1 20.11 -18.32 -12.07
CA MET A 1 19.51 -18.21 -13.42
C MET A 1 18.91 -16.82 -13.53
N THR A 2 19.70 -15.86 -14.01
CA THR A 2 19.39 -14.43 -14.02
C THR A 2 18.58 -14.10 -15.28
N LEU A 3 17.36 -13.57 -15.11
CA LEU A 3 16.51 -13.15 -16.22
C LEU A 3 17.16 -11.94 -16.91
N LYS A 4 17.43 -12.05 -18.22
CA LYS A 4 17.96 -10.96 -19.05
C LYS A 4 16.83 -10.02 -19.47
N GLY A 5 16.87 -8.79 -18.99
CA GLY A 5 15.97 -7.69 -19.41
C GLY A 5 14.53 -7.82 -18.89
N PRO A 6 13.73 -6.73 -18.91
CA PRO A 6 12.34 -6.80 -18.48
C PRO A 6 11.57 -7.68 -19.47
N ALA A 7 11.38 -8.95 -19.13
CA ALA A 7 10.53 -9.87 -19.88
C ALA A 7 9.15 -9.23 -20.07
N SER A 8 8.65 -9.22 -21.30
CA SER A 8 7.32 -8.68 -21.57
C SER A 8 6.27 -9.44 -20.75
N ARG A 9 5.18 -8.76 -20.33
CA ARG A 9 4.08 -9.38 -19.56
C ARG A 9 3.66 -10.72 -20.16
N ARG A 10 3.61 -10.82 -21.49
CA ARG A 10 3.28 -12.04 -22.22
C ARG A 10 4.28 -13.17 -21.98
N GLN A 11 5.58 -12.90 -22.11
CA GLN A 11 6.63 -13.90 -21.87
C GLN A 11 6.63 -14.41 -20.42
N LEU A 12 6.35 -13.54 -19.45
CA LEU A 12 6.23 -13.92 -18.04
C LEU A 12 5.03 -14.84 -17.79
N LEU A 13 3.88 -14.56 -18.40
CA LEU A 13 2.69 -15.39 -18.24
C LEU A 13 2.80 -16.72 -18.99
N GLU A 14 3.54 -16.76 -20.10
CA GLU A 14 3.87 -18.01 -20.80
C GLU A 14 4.80 -18.90 -19.96
N GLN A 15 5.79 -18.31 -19.28
CA GLN A 15 6.71 -19.05 -18.41
C GLN A 15 6.09 -19.43 -17.06
N TYR A 16 5.20 -18.59 -16.52
CA TYR A 16 4.57 -18.77 -15.21
C TYR A 16 3.04 -18.55 -15.31
N PRO A 17 2.28 -19.57 -15.75
CA PRO A 17 0.84 -19.45 -16.01
C PRO A 17 0.00 -18.99 -14.82
N PHE A 18 0.48 -19.24 -13.60
CA PHE A 18 -0.20 -18.87 -12.36
C PHE A 18 0.29 -17.55 -11.75
N ALA A 19 1.23 -16.85 -12.39
CA ALA A 19 1.80 -15.62 -11.84
C ALA A 19 0.75 -14.52 -11.67
N GLU A 20 -0.22 -14.40 -12.58
CA GLU A 20 -1.31 -13.43 -12.46
C GLU A 20 -2.24 -13.76 -11.29
N TYR A 21 -2.61 -15.03 -11.14
CA TYR A 21 -3.42 -15.47 -10.01
C TYR A 21 -2.69 -15.22 -8.68
N ALA A 22 -1.43 -15.65 -8.60
CA ALA A 22 -0.60 -15.43 -7.42
C ALA A 22 -0.50 -13.93 -7.11
N ALA A 23 -0.09 -13.10 -8.07
CA ALA A 23 0.03 -11.65 -7.91
C ALA A 23 -1.26 -10.96 -7.46
N THR A 24 -2.42 -11.47 -7.90
CA THR A 24 -3.73 -10.91 -7.57
C THR A 24 -4.24 -11.30 -6.19
N TYR A 25 -4.00 -12.54 -5.76
CA TYR A 25 -4.67 -13.11 -4.59
C TYR A 25 -3.75 -13.38 -3.39
N TRP A 26 -2.42 -13.42 -3.57
CA TRP A 26 -1.50 -13.79 -2.50
C TRP A 26 -1.69 -12.93 -1.25
N SER A 27 -1.87 -11.61 -1.40
CA SER A 27 -1.93 -10.68 -0.27
C SER A 27 -3.23 -10.83 0.53
N LYS A 28 -4.32 -11.26 -0.12
CA LYS A 28 -5.60 -11.62 0.52
C LYS A 28 -5.49 -12.90 1.35
N PHE A 29 -4.67 -13.86 0.94
CA PHE A 29 -4.41 -15.05 1.74
C PHE A 29 -3.43 -14.74 2.87
N ALA A 30 -2.35 -14.04 2.56
CA ALA A 30 -1.33 -13.67 3.53
C ALA A 30 -1.92 -12.87 4.70
N SER A 31 -2.77 -11.87 4.45
CA SER A 31 -3.37 -11.05 5.52
C SER A 31 -4.25 -11.83 6.50
N LYS A 32 -4.77 -13.00 6.12
CA LYS A 32 -5.58 -13.84 7.02
C LYS A 32 -4.75 -14.66 8.01
N VAL A 33 -3.51 -14.98 7.66
CA VAL A 33 -2.66 -15.90 8.42
C VAL A 33 -1.35 -15.28 8.90
N GLU A 34 -1.04 -14.05 8.49
CA GLU A 34 0.18 -13.34 8.90
C GLU A 34 0.29 -13.20 10.43
N SER A 35 -0.84 -13.09 11.13
CA SER A 35 -0.86 -13.00 12.60
C SER A 35 -0.55 -14.31 13.32
N CYS A 36 -0.62 -15.46 12.63
CA CYS A 36 -0.48 -16.79 13.22
C CYS A 36 0.61 -17.65 12.56
N SER A 37 1.36 -17.11 11.60
CA SER A 37 2.43 -17.84 10.89
C SER A 37 3.66 -16.97 10.63
N ASP A 38 4.72 -17.24 11.40
CA ASP A 38 6.04 -16.63 11.19
C ASP A 38 6.62 -16.98 9.81
N GLU A 39 6.26 -18.15 9.26
CA GLU A 39 6.67 -18.56 7.92
C GLU A 39 6.10 -17.65 6.83
N VAL A 40 4.83 -17.25 6.96
CA VAL A 40 4.19 -16.28 6.05
C VAL A 40 4.86 -14.93 6.20
N VAL A 41 5.07 -14.46 7.43
CA VAL A 41 5.76 -13.20 7.72
C VAL A 41 7.15 -13.17 7.05
N GLU A 42 7.95 -14.21 7.21
CA GLU A 42 9.27 -14.32 6.62
C GLU A 42 9.22 -14.46 5.08
N SER A 43 8.21 -15.15 4.54
CA SER A 43 8.01 -15.23 3.08
C SER A 43 7.65 -13.88 2.47
N VAL A 44 6.80 -13.10 3.13
CA VAL A 44 6.44 -11.74 2.71
C VAL A 44 7.63 -10.79 2.83
N LYS A 45 8.43 -10.92 3.89
CA LYS A 45 9.67 -10.18 4.07
C LYS A 45 10.66 -10.46 2.94
N ARG A 46 10.83 -11.73 2.56
CA ARG A 46 11.65 -12.11 1.40
C ARG A 46 11.09 -11.50 0.12
N TYR A 47 9.78 -11.54 -0.06
CA TYR A 47 9.11 -10.96 -1.23
C TYR A 47 9.36 -9.45 -1.37
N TYR A 48 9.42 -8.69 -0.26
CA TYR A 48 9.75 -7.27 -0.26
C TYR A 48 11.25 -6.95 -0.23
N SER A 49 12.12 -7.94 -0.10
CA SER A 49 13.57 -7.71 0.00
C SER A 49 14.18 -7.22 -1.31
N ALA A 50 15.31 -6.52 -1.23
CA ALA A 50 16.05 -6.05 -2.41
C ALA A 50 16.39 -7.18 -3.39
N ALA A 51 16.62 -8.39 -2.89
CA ALA A 51 16.91 -9.58 -3.71
C ALA A 51 15.68 -10.08 -4.52
N ALA A 52 14.46 -9.77 -4.06
CA ALA A 52 13.21 -10.13 -4.74
C ALA A 52 12.51 -8.92 -5.38
N HIS A 53 13.19 -7.76 -5.46
CA HIS A 53 12.63 -6.52 -5.96
C HIS A 53 12.02 -6.66 -7.36
N GLU A 54 12.63 -7.47 -8.23
CA GLU A 54 12.10 -7.80 -9.55
C GLU A 54 10.78 -8.57 -9.46
N ALA A 55 10.68 -9.58 -8.59
CA ALA A 55 9.47 -10.39 -8.42
C ALA A 55 8.31 -9.58 -7.83
N PHE A 56 8.60 -8.70 -6.88
CA PHE A 56 7.63 -7.75 -6.34
C PHE A 56 7.14 -6.76 -7.42
N THR A 57 8.06 -6.19 -8.17
CA THR A 57 7.76 -5.22 -9.24
C THR A 57 6.94 -5.87 -10.36
N ILE A 58 7.30 -7.08 -10.77
CA ILE A 58 6.55 -7.88 -11.75
C ILE A 58 5.14 -8.18 -11.23
N GLY A 59 5.02 -8.68 -10.00
CA GLY A 59 3.71 -8.99 -9.40
C GLY A 59 2.82 -7.76 -9.31
N TYR A 60 3.37 -6.63 -8.87
CA TYR A 60 2.66 -5.35 -8.82
C TYR A 60 2.20 -4.90 -10.22
N HIS A 61 3.07 -4.95 -11.23
CA HIS A 61 2.70 -4.55 -12.59
C HIS A 61 1.68 -5.46 -13.27
N ILE A 62 1.64 -6.75 -12.90
CA ILE A 62 0.64 -7.70 -13.41
C ILE A 62 -0.73 -7.41 -12.79
N SER A 63 -0.80 -7.28 -11.46
CA SER A 63 -2.08 -7.17 -10.75
C SER A 63 -2.63 -5.74 -10.67
N LYS A 64 -1.75 -4.74 -10.49
CA LYS A 64 -2.11 -3.34 -10.20
C LYS A 64 -3.33 -3.21 -9.27
N PRO A 65 -3.25 -3.75 -8.03
CA PRO A 65 -4.44 -3.96 -7.22
C PRO A 65 -5.12 -2.66 -6.75
N ASP A 66 -4.40 -1.54 -6.78
CA ASP A 66 -4.92 -0.20 -6.52
C ASP A 66 -5.23 0.61 -7.80
N HIS A 67 -4.92 0.09 -9.00
CA HIS A 67 -5.05 0.78 -10.29
C HIS A 67 -5.32 -0.15 -11.50
N PRO A 68 -6.49 -0.79 -11.61
CA PRO A 68 -6.77 -1.69 -12.74
C PRO A 68 -6.86 -0.98 -14.11
N HIS A 69 -7.06 0.35 -14.15
CA HIS A 69 -7.43 1.08 -15.39
C HIS A 69 -6.64 2.37 -15.69
N THR A 70 -5.50 2.62 -15.02
CA THR A 70 -4.76 3.89 -15.21
C THR A 70 -3.30 3.68 -15.64
N ASN A 71 -2.80 4.62 -16.44
CA ASN A 71 -1.43 4.66 -16.96
C ASN A 71 -0.50 5.54 -16.08
N TYR A 72 -0.65 5.46 -14.76
CA TYR A 72 0.16 6.25 -13.82
C TYR A 72 1.43 5.48 -13.41
N GLY A 73 2.59 6.10 -13.64
CA GLY A 73 3.85 5.88 -12.93
C GLY A 73 4.50 4.49 -13.08
N SER A 74 5.55 4.41 -13.89
CA SER A 74 6.52 3.30 -13.95
C SER A 74 7.36 3.16 -12.66
N GLU A 75 7.07 3.92 -11.61
CA GLU A 75 7.89 3.96 -10.41
C GLU A 75 7.49 2.84 -9.44
N THR A 76 8.49 2.12 -8.97
CA THR A 76 8.36 1.01 -8.04
C THR A 76 7.69 1.49 -6.76
N VAL A 77 6.48 0.99 -6.51
CA VAL A 77 5.72 1.32 -5.29
C VAL A 77 6.44 0.75 -4.08
N ALA A 78 6.80 1.57 -3.10
CA ALA A 78 7.57 1.07 -1.96
C ALA A 78 6.77 0.02 -1.16
N PRO A 79 7.45 -1.03 -0.67
CA PRO A 79 6.83 -2.14 0.07
C PRO A 79 5.86 -1.70 1.18
N LEU A 80 6.19 -0.61 1.89
CA LEU A 80 5.37 -0.11 2.98
C LEU A 80 3.96 0.32 2.53
N TYR A 81 3.83 0.94 1.36
CA TYR A 81 2.51 1.28 0.81
C TYR A 81 1.73 0.02 0.48
N TYR A 82 2.34 -0.94 -0.21
CA TYR A 82 1.64 -2.15 -0.63
C TYR A 82 1.23 -3.02 0.57
N ALA A 83 2.11 -3.16 1.57
CA ALA A 83 1.79 -3.84 2.83
C ALA A 83 0.62 -3.15 3.56
N SER A 84 0.61 -1.80 3.55
CA SER A 84 -0.47 -1.01 4.16
C SER A 84 -1.78 -1.14 3.43
N PHE A 85 -1.77 -1.11 2.09
CA PHE A 85 -2.95 -1.36 1.25
C PHE A 85 -3.50 -2.78 1.44
N SER A 86 -2.60 -3.77 1.57
CA SER A 86 -2.94 -5.19 1.63
C SER A 86 -3.38 -5.68 3.01
N GLY A 87 -3.19 -4.90 4.07
CA GLY A 87 -3.57 -5.31 5.42
C GLY A 87 -2.53 -6.19 6.11
N LEU A 88 -1.25 -6.06 5.76
CA LEU A 88 -0.15 -6.87 6.28
C LEU A 88 0.54 -6.17 7.46
N LEU A 89 -0.06 -6.24 8.65
CA LEU A 89 0.40 -5.52 9.85
C LEU A 89 1.81 -5.93 10.29
N ASN A 90 2.14 -7.23 10.29
CA ASN A 90 3.47 -7.66 10.73
C ASN A 90 4.54 -7.24 9.72
N SER A 91 4.20 -7.25 8.43
CA SER A 91 5.06 -6.69 7.38
C SER A 91 5.29 -5.19 7.55
N VAL A 92 4.25 -4.40 7.85
CA VAL A 92 4.39 -2.98 8.19
C VAL A 92 5.30 -2.81 9.42
N LYS A 93 5.16 -3.66 10.45
CA LYS A 93 6.05 -3.75 11.62
C LYS A 93 7.51 -4.05 11.30
N MET A 94 7.79 -4.84 10.27
CA MET A 94 9.16 -5.18 9.89
C MET A 94 9.84 -4.14 9.01
N LEU A 95 9.11 -3.43 8.15
CA LEU A 95 9.66 -2.46 7.17
C LEU A 95 10.18 -1.14 7.81
N ARG A 96 10.61 -1.19 9.08
CA ARG A 96 10.87 -0.03 9.96
C ARG A 96 12.13 0.78 9.67
N ILE A 97 13.18 0.18 9.12
CA ILE A 97 14.53 0.77 9.27
C ILE A 97 14.90 1.75 8.14
N ASP A 98 14.42 1.54 6.90
CA ASP A 98 14.90 2.30 5.74
C ASP A 98 13.79 2.86 4.83
N THR A 99 12.56 3.00 5.35
CA THR A 99 11.44 3.50 4.52
C THR A 99 10.98 4.88 4.99
N ASP A 100 10.96 5.83 4.06
CA ASP A 100 10.24 7.10 4.25
C ASP A 100 8.75 6.83 4.45
N ILE A 101 8.28 7.02 5.68
CA ILE A 101 6.90 6.79 6.13
C ILE A 101 5.88 7.63 5.38
N ASN A 102 6.32 8.80 4.87
CA ASN A 102 5.50 9.79 4.18
C ASN A 102 5.72 9.80 2.66
N LYS A 103 6.47 8.83 2.13
CA LYS A 103 6.78 8.74 0.70
C LYS A 103 5.49 8.82 -0.12
N LYS A 104 5.45 9.81 -1.03
CA LYS A 104 4.31 10.01 -1.91
C LYS A 104 4.32 9.00 -3.06
N GLN A 105 3.38 8.04 -3.08
CA GLN A 105 3.32 6.97 -4.08
C GLN A 105 1.98 6.22 -4.11
N GLY A 106 1.75 5.47 -5.18
CA GLY A 106 0.53 4.65 -5.35
C GLY A 106 -0.73 5.49 -5.61
N TYR A 107 -1.90 4.83 -5.66
CA TYR A 107 -3.19 5.48 -5.90
C TYR A 107 -3.55 6.45 -4.78
N TYR A 108 -3.44 5.98 -3.53
CA TYR A 108 -3.77 6.77 -2.34
C TYR A 108 -2.65 7.70 -1.93
N GLY A 109 -1.55 7.77 -2.68
CA GLY A 109 -0.51 8.75 -2.43
C GLY A 109 0.39 8.49 -1.25
N CYS A 110 0.03 7.68 -0.25
CA CYS A 110 0.94 7.28 0.83
C CYS A 110 0.42 6.04 1.56
N ALA A 111 1.26 5.46 2.41
CA ALA A 111 0.91 4.27 3.19
C ALA A 111 -0.29 4.51 4.13
N LEU A 112 -0.35 5.68 4.79
CA LEU A 112 -1.43 6.00 5.72
C LEU A 112 -2.78 6.08 5.02
N LEU A 113 -2.88 6.86 3.93
CA LEU A 113 -4.14 7.01 3.22
C LEU A 113 -4.60 5.69 2.59
N ALA A 114 -3.67 4.84 2.14
CA ALA A 114 -4.00 3.48 1.70
C ALA A 114 -4.60 2.64 2.83
N ALA A 115 -4.01 2.64 4.03
CA ALA A 115 -4.56 1.91 5.18
C ALA A 115 -5.96 2.42 5.55
N VAL A 116 -6.16 3.73 5.57
CA VAL A 116 -7.43 4.38 5.90
C VAL A 116 -8.52 4.05 4.88
N ALA A 117 -8.22 4.18 3.58
CA ALA A 117 -9.16 3.86 2.51
C ALA A 117 -9.57 2.38 2.52
N ARG A 118 -8.67 1.50 2.97
CA ARG A 118 -8.90 0.05 3.08
C ARG A 118 -9.40 -0.40 4.46
N LYS A 119 -9.67 0.54 5.38
CA LYS A 119 -10.17 0.30 6.75
C LYS A 119 -9.24 -0.55 7.64
N HIS A 120 -7.92 -0.46 7.43
CA HIS A 120 -6.92 -1.20 8.19
C HIS A 120 -6.48 -0.44 9.45
N LEU A 121 -7.35 -0.40 10.47
CA LEU A 121 -7.16 0.39 11.69
C LEU A 121 -5.82 0.15 12.40
N ALA A 122 -5.44 -1.12 12.59
CA ALA A 122 -4.20 -1.47 13.29
C ALA A 122 -2.95 -0.99 12.52
N ILE A 123 -3.01 -0.96 11.20
CA ILE A 123 -1.94 -0.44 10.35
C ILE A 123 -1.90 1.07 10.42
N ALA A 124 -3.05 1.75 10.32
CA ALA A 124 -3.10 3.20 10.46
C ALA A 124 -2.49 3.65 11.81
N LYS A 125 -2.83 2.94 12.89
CA LYS A 125 -2.27 3.19 14.23
C LYS A 125 -0.74 3.02 14.26
N GLU A 126 -0.23 1.97 13.63
CA GLU A 126 1.20 1.71 13.54
C GLU A 126 1.94 2.76 12.68
N LEU A 127 1.32 3.25 11.61
CA LEU A 127 1.93 4.29 10.77
C LEU A 127 1.94 5.64 11.50
N LEU A 128 0.86 6.00 12.17
CA LEU A 128 0.75 7.24 12.95
C LEU A 128 1.71 7.27 14.14
N SER A 129 1.88 6.15 14.85
CA SER A 129 2.86 6.04 15.95
C SER A 129 4.32 6.23 15.48
N ARG A 130 4.57 6.10 14.18
CA ARG A 130 5.88 6.33 13.53
C ARG A 130 6.02 7.71 12.90
N GLY A 131 5.06 8.61 13.11
CA GLY A 131 5.11 9.96 12.56
C GLY A 131 4.64 10.06 11.10
N ALA A 132 3.77 9.15 10.64
CA ALA A 132 3.03 9.39 9.40
C ALA A 132 2.25 10.70 9.51
N ASN A 133 2.33 11.54 8.47
CA ASN A 133 1.58 12.78 8.39
C ASN A 133 0.09 12.45 8.27
N VAL A 134 -0.69 12.88 9.27
CA VAL A 134 -2.14 12.65 9.34
C VAL A 134 -2.91 13.56 8.37
N ASN A 135 -2.35 14.72 8.03
CA ASN A 135 -2.94 15.72 7.13
C ASN A 135 -2.27 15.60 5.75
N VAL A 136 -2.48 14.47 5.09
CA VAL A 136 -1.96 14.21 3.75
C VAL A 136 -3.01 14.46 2.69
N GLU A 137 -2.56 15.05 1.59
CA GLU A 137 -3.29 15.19 0.35
C GLU A 137 -2.49 14.56 -0.79
N TYR A 138 -3.22 14.00 -1.76
CA TYR A 138 -2.59 13.47 -2.95
C TYR A 138 -3.52 13.53 -4.15
N ARG A 139 -3.18 14.39 -5.12
CA ARG A 139 -3.94 14.54 -6.37
C ARG A 139 -5.43 14.79 -6.06
N ARG A 140 -6.30 13.87 -6.47
CA ARG A 140 -7.76 13.93 -6.31
C ARG A 140 -8.28 13.04 -5.16
N THR A 141 -7.41 12.52 -4.31
CA THR A 141 -7.83 11.72 -3.16
C THR A 141 -8.23 12.62 -2.00
N LYS A 142 -9.31 12.25 -1.30
CA LYS A 142 -9.70 12.91 -0.06
C LYS A 142 -8.63 12.70 1.02
N PRO A 143 -8.44 13.66 1.94
CA PRO A 143 -7.59 13.46 3.11
C PRO A 143 -8.01 12.23 3.96
N PRO A 144 -7.13 11.72 4.83
CA PRO A 144 -7.43 10.57 5.69
C PRO A 144 -8.73 10.73 6.49
N LEU A 145 -8.90 11.86 7.17
CA LEU A 145 -10.07 12.10 8.01
C LEU A 145 -11.37 12.09 7.19
N SER A 146 -11.39 12.86 6.09
CA SER A 146 -12.52 12.88 5.14
C SER A 146 -12.83 11.51 4.54
N THR A 147 -11.81 10.69 4.31
CA THR A 147 -11.96 9.31 3.83
C THR A 147 -12.58 8.41 4.91
N ALA A 148 -12.14 8.51 6.16
CA ALA A 148 -12.70 7.76 7.29
C ALA A 148 -14.17 8.13 7.55
N VAL A 149 -14.50 9.43 7.46
CA VAL A 149 -15.88 9.94 7.55
C VAL A 149 -16.75 9.38 6.42
N ALA A 150 -16.30 9.45 5.17
CA ALA A 150 -17.04 8.89 4.04
C ALA A 150 -17.26 7.37 4.16
N ASN A 151 -16.34 6.67 4.83
CA ASN A 151 -16.42 5.24 5.11
C ASN A 151 -17.29 4.88 6.33
N ASN A 152 -17.79 5.87 7.07
CA ASN A 152 -18.45 5.71 8.36
C ASN A 152 -17.63 4.85 9.35
N ASP A 153 -16.31 5.02 9.35
CA ASP A 153 -15.38 4.26 10.19
C ASP A 153 -15.05 5.04 11.46
N ILE A 154 -15.91 4.91 12.48
CA ILE A 154 -15.82 5.68 13.73
C ILE A 154 -14.47 5.46 14.44
N ALA A 155 -13.98 4.21 14.46
CA ALA A 155 -12.71 3.90 15.11
C ALA A 155 -11.53 4.56 14.38
N MET A 156 -11.55 4.58 13.05
CA MET A 156 -10.54 5.28 12.27
C MET A 156 -10.62 6.80 12.46
N ILE A 157 -11.83 7.38 12.53
CA ILE A 157 -12.01 8.82 12.81
C ILE A 157 -11.41 9.19 14.16
N GLN A 158 -11.71 8.42 15.21
CA GLN A 158 -11.17 8.64 16.55
C GLN A 158 -9.65 8.57 16.54
N LEU A 159 -9.07 7.52 15.94
CA LEU A 159 -7.63 7.36 15.83
C LEU A 159 -6.96 8.55 15.13
N LEU A 160 -7.53 9.05 14.03
CA LEU A 160 -6.97 10.19 13.30
C LEU A 160 -7.03 11.47 14.14
N ILE A 161 -8.13 11.72 14.87
CA ILE A 161 -8.28 12.88 15.76
C ILE A 161 -7.29 12.80 16.95
N GLU A 162 -7.12 11.62 17.54
CA GLU A 162 -6.13 11.38 18.60
C GLU A 162 -4.71 11.71 18.15
N HIS A 163 -4.42 11.52 16.86
CA HIS A 163 -3.16 11.89 16.23
C HIS A 163 -3.17 13.28 15.57
N HIS A 164 -4.04 14.18 16.04
CA HIS A 164 -4.10 15.60 15.64
C HIS A 164 -4.44 15.84 14.16
N ALA A 165 -5.30 15.02 13.57
CA ALA A 165 -5.92 15.33 12.28
C ALA A 165 -6.63 16.69 12.36
N ASP A 166 -6.35 17.56 11.39
CA ASP A 166 -7.04 18.84 11.26
C ASP A 166 -8.43 18.58 10.66
N VAL A 167 -9.47 18.86 11.45
CA VAL A 167 -10.88 18.68 11.08
C VAL A 167 -11.31 19.59 9.92
N ASN A 168 -10.57 20.67 9.69
CA ASN A 168 -10.84 21.62 8.60
C ASN A 168 -9.92 21.37 7.38
N PHE A 169 -9.02 20.39 7.45
CA PHE A 169 -8.15 20.07 6.33
C PHE A 169 -8.96 19.39 5.22
N THR A 170 -9.28 20.15 4.18
CA THR A 170 -10.04 19.68 3.01
C THR A 170 -9.16 19.02 1.95
N GLY A 171 -7.83 19.15 2.07
CA GLY A 171 -6.92 18.91 0.97
C GLY A 171 -7.03 20.03 -0.06
N GLY A 172 -5.93 20.33 -0.76
CA GLY A 172 -5.85 21.40 -1.73
C GLY A 172 -6.94 21.25 -2.78
N ASP A 173 -7.81 22.25 -2.85
CA ASP A 173 -8.76 22.45 -3.93
C ASP A 173 -8.00 22.83 -5.21
N ASP A 174 -7.20 21.92 -5.77
CA ASP A 174 -6.69 22.09 -7.14
C ASP A 174 -7.77 21.63 -8.14
N LEU A 175 -8.99 22.12 -7.93
CA LEU A 175 -9.93 22.38 -9.00
C LEU A 175 -9.59 23.79 -9.48
N GLY A 176 -8.61 23.90 -10.38
CA GLY A 176 -8.48 25.09 -11.21
C GLY A 176 -9.87 25.48 -11.76
N PRO A 177 -10.16 26.78 -11.93
CA PRO A 177 -11.52 27.27 -12.18
C PRO A 177 -12.15 26.56 -13.39
N LEU A 178 -13.42 26.18 -13.22
CA LEU A 178 -14.31 25.56 -14.23
C LEU A 178 -14.53 26.47 -15.45
#